data_AF-A0A0N1LQB3-F1
#
_entry.id   AF-A0A0N1LQB3-F1
#
_cell.length_a   1.000
_cell.length_b   1.000
_cell.length_c   1.000
_cell.angle_alpha   90.00
_cell.angle_beta   90.00
_cell.angle_gamma   90.00
#
_symmetry.space_group_name_H-M   'P 1'
#
loop_
_entity.id
_entity.type
_entity.pdbx_description
1 polymer ?
#
loop_
_entity_poly.entity_id
_entity_poly.type
_entity_poly.pdbx_seq_one_letter_code
_entity_poly.pdbx_strand_id
1 'polypeptide(L)'
;MKLRAAERLVNLIAIFCSLGWRIFWLTMLNRAHTNDDPGSALTATEIVIIDRIAARSGRMTANAPPISSYLTEIAGLGGYLGRRHAPPPGNMIMWRGWTRLMDIRLGVELAAQPLVGN
;
A
#
# COMPACT_ATOMS: atom_id res chain seq x y z
N MET A 1 19.01 -5.46 -33.49
CA MET A 1 18.95 -4.38 -32.47
C MET A 1 17.52 -3.94 -32.13
N LYS A 2 16.56 -3.88 -33.07
CA LYS A 2 15.18 -3.43 -32.82
C LYS A 2 14.32 -4.35 -31.91
N LEU A 3 14.43 -5.68 -32.01
CA LEU A 3 13.64 -6.60 -31.17
C LEU A 3 13.93 -6.45 -29.66
N ARG A 4 15.20 -6.34 -29.27
CA ARG A 4 15.60 -6.17 -27.86
C ARG A 4 15.05 -4.88 -27.25
N ALA A 5 14.89 -3.82 -28.04
CA ALA A 5 14.28 -2.57 -27.58
C ALA A 5 12.75 -2.70 -27.41
N ALA A 6 12.10 -3.43 -28.34
CA ALA A 6 10.67 -3.70 -28.27
C ALA A 6 10.30 -4.59 -27.06
N GLU A 7 11.04 -5.67 -26.82
CA GLU A 7 10.82 -6.56 -25.66
C GLU A 7 10.98 -5.81 -24.33
N ARG A 8 12.01 -4.96 -24.21
CA ARG A 8 12.20 -4.12 -23.02
C ARG A 8 11.06 -3.14 -22.81
N LEU A 9 10.53 -2.55 -23.88
CA LEU A 9 9.37 -1.66 -23.81
C LEU A 9 8.12 -2.41 -23.36
N VAL A 10 7.86 -3.60 -23.91
CA VAL A 10 6.74 -4.44 -23.50
C VAL A 10 6.83 -4.82 -22.03
N ASN A 11 8.01 -5.22 -21.55
CA ASN A 11 8.22 -5.54 -20.13
C ASN A 11 7.99 -4.32 -19.24
N LEU A 12 8.45 -3.14 -19.65
CA LEU A 12 8.24 -1.90 -18.91
C LEU A 12 6.75 -1.54 -18.83
N ILE A 13 6.04 -1.65 -19.96
CA ILE A 13 4.59 -1.41 -20.02
C ILE A 13 3.86 -2.41 -19.12
N ALA A 14 4.23 -3.69 -19.16
CA ALA A 14 3.61 -4.71 -18.31
C ALA A 14 3.76 -4.37 -16.83
N ILE A 15 4.97 -3.99 -16.39
CA ILE A 15 5.23 -3.57 -15.00
C ILE A 15 4.39 -2.35 -14.64
N PHE A 16 4.36 -1.31 -15.48
CA PHE A 16 3.56 -0.11 -15.21
C PHE A 16 2.06 -0.38 -15.22
N CYS A 17 1.57 -1.27 -16.07
CA CYS A 17 0.17 -1.68 -16.09
C CYS A 17 -0.20 -2.44 -14.81
N SER A 18 0.63 -3.38 -14.35
CA SER A 18 0.39 -4.12 -13.11
C SER A 18 0.38 -3.18 -11.89
N LEU A 19 1.34 -2.24 -11.81
CA LEU A 19 1.38 -1.25 -10.74
C LEU A 19 0.20 -0.28 -10.82
N GLY A 20 -0.11 0.22 -12.01
CA GLY A 20 -1.22 1.13 -12.26
C GLY A 20 -2.56 0.52 -11.87
N TRP A 21 -2.79 -0.74 -12.26
CA TRP A 21 -3.96 -1.51 -11.84
C TRP A 21 -4.03 -1.63 -10.32
N ARG A 22 -2.95 -2.03 -9.66
CA ARG A 22 -2.91 -2.20 -8.19
C ARG A 22 -3.30 -0.92 -7.46
N ILE A 23 -2.70 0.21 -7.84
CA ILE A 23 -2.99 1.51 -7.21
C ILE A 23 -4.41 1.96 -7.48
N PHE A 24 -4.84 1.87 -8.74
CA PHE A 24 -6.20 2.24 -9.12
C PHE A 24 -7.24 1.43 -8.37
N TRP A 25 -7.04 0.10 -8.31
CA TRP A 25 -7.92 -0.82 -7.62
C TRP A 25 -7.99 -0.50 -6.12
N LEU A 26 -6.86 -0.27 -5.44
CA LEU A 26 -6.84 0.15 -4.03
C LEU A 26 -7.60 1.46 -3.80
N THR A 27 -7.39 2.46 -4.65
CA THR A 27 -8.12 3.74 -4.55
C THR A 27 -9.63 3.53 -4.71
N MET A 28 -10.05 2.66 -5.63
CA MET A 28 -11.46 2.34 -5.87
C MET A 28 -12.07 1.51 -4.76
N LEU A 29 -11.33 0.58 -4.17
CA LEU A 29 -11.78 -0.23 -3.04
C LEU A 29 -12.13 0.67 -1.84
N ASN A 30 -11.32 1.70 -1.59
CA ASN A 30 -11.60 2.70 -0.55
C ASN A 30 -12.84 3.58 -0.81
N ARG A 31 -13.44 3.50 -2.00
CA ARG A 31 -14.63 4.29 -2.39
C ARG A 31 -15.88 3.43 -2.51
N ALA A 32 -15.73 2.24 -3.08
CA ALA A 32 -16.85 1.37 -3.44
C ALA A 32 -17.12 0.28 -2.38
N HIS A 33 -16.09 -0.16 -1.66
CA HIS A 33 -16.13 -1.34 -0.79
C HIS A 33 -15.42 -1.06 0.54
N THR A 34 -15.86 -0.01 1.24
CA THR A 34 -15.16 0.51 2.42
C THR A 34 -15.15 -0.44 3.62
N ASN A 35 -16.11 -1.36 3.70
CA ASN A 35 -16.35 -2.24 4.84
C ASN A 35 -15.88 -3.67 4.62
N ASP A 36 -15.22 -3.95 3.50
CA ASP A 36 -14.71 -5.28 3.20
C ASP A 36 -13.58 -5.69 4.16
N ASP A 37 -13.35 -7.00 4.22
CA ASP A 37 -12.26 -7.57 4.99
C ASP A 37 -10.89 -7.09 4.48
N PRO A 38 -9.95 -6.68 5.35
CA PRO A 38 -8.61 -6.25 4.94
C PRO A 38 -7.84 -7.29 4.11
N GLY A 39 -8.06 -8.58 4.38
CA GLY A 39 -7.45 -9.70 3.67
C GLY A 39 -7.91 -9.85 2.22
N SER A 40 -9.00 -9.18 1.82
CA SER A 40 -9.44 -9.15 0.41
C SER A 40 -8.43 -8.47 -0.52
N ALA A 41 -7.64 -7.54 0.01
CA ALA A 41 -6.73 -6.71 -0.79
C ALA A 41 -5.33 -6.56 -0.22
N LEU A 42 -5.10 -6.95 1.03
CA LEU A 42 -3.81 -6.84 1.70
C LEU A 42 -3.35 -8.22 2.16
N THR A 43 -2.04 -8.41 2.15
CA THR A 43 -1.43 -9.62 2.72
C THR A 43 -1.40 -9.54 4.25
N ALA A 44 -1.29 -10.69 4.91
CA ALA A 44 -1.18 -10.74 6.38
C ALA A 44 0.00 -9.90 6.91
N THR A 45 1.14 -9.91 6.21
CA THR A 45 2.31 -9.09 6.57
C THR A 45 2.02 -7.59 6.46
N GLU A 46 1.35 -7.16 5.39
CA GLU A 46 0.96 -5.75 5.19
C GLU A 46 0.00 -5.29 6.29
N ILE A 47 -0.99 -6.11 6.63
CA ILE A 47 -1.94 -5.86 7.74
C ILE A 47 -1.18 -5.66 9.04
N VAL A 48 -0.29 -6.60 9.41
CA VAL A 48 0.49 -6.52 10.66
C VAL A 48 1.40 -5.28 10.70
N ILE A 49 2.01 -4.91 9.58
CA ILE A 49 2.83 -3.70 9.50
C ILE A 49 1.97 -2.44 9.74
N ILE A 50 0.82 -2.35 9.08
CA ILE A 50 -0.10 -1.22 9.21
C ILE A 50 -0.66 -1.16 10.64
N ASP A 51 -1.04 -2.29 11.24
CA ASP A 51 -1.49 -2.37 12.63
C ASP A 51 -0.46 -1.78 13.58
N ARG A 52 0.82 -2.11 13.42
CA ARG A 52 1.92 -1.58 14.25
C ARG A 52 2.10 -0.08 14.07
N ILE A 53 2.00 0.42 12.84
CA ILE A 53 2.10 1.85 12.53
C ILE A 53 0.93 2.62 13.16
N ALA A 54 -0.28 2.08 13.01
CA ALA A 54 -1.50 2.70 13.52
C ALA A 54 -1.57 2.66 15.04
N ALA A 55 -1.16 1.56 15.68
CA ALA A 55 -1.07 1.42 17.12
C ALA A 55 -0.11 2.45 17.73
N ARG A 56 1.06 2.67 17.11
CA ARG A 56 2.04 3.69 17.57
C ARG A 56 1.48 5.11 17.51
N SER A 57 0.54 5.38 16.62
CA SER A 57 -0.08 6.70 16.45
C SER A 57 -1.44 6.84 17.14
N GLY A 58 -1.96 5.77 17.75
CA GLY A 58 -3.28 5.74 18.38
C GLY A 58 -4.44 5.95 17.39
N ARG A 59 -4.23 5.71 16.09
CA ARG A 59 -5.20 6.02 15.02
C ARG A 59 -6.20 4.92 14.73
N MET A 60 -5.93 3.70 15.18
CA MET A 60 -6.79 2.54 14.92
C MET A 60 -7.21 1.90 16.23
N THR A 61 -8.50 2.04 16.54
CA THR A 61 -9.10 1.68 17.84
C THR A 61 -10.17 0.59 17.72
N ALA A 62 -10.55 0.21 16.50
CA ALA A 62 -11.52 -0.84 16.26
C ALA A 62 -10.91 -2.23 16.45
N ASN A 63 -11.66 -3.17 17.03
CA ASN A 63 -11.23 -4.56 17.23
C ASN A 63 -11.04 -5.33 15.90
N ALA A 64 -11.78 -4.94 14.86
CA ALA A 64 -11.66 -5.47 13.50
C ALA A 64 -11.86 -4.31 12.51
N PRO A 65 -10.81 -3.52 12.23
CA PRO A 65 -10.93 -2.38 11.33
C PRO A 65 -11.25 -2.84 9.91
N PRO A 66 -12.16 -2.17 9.19
CA PRO A 66 -12.46 -2.50 7.81
C PRO A 66 -11.31 -2.09 6.89
N ILE A 67 -11.30 -2.57 5.65
CA ILE A 67 -10.26 -2.25 4.66
C ILE A 67 -10.05 -0.73 4.48
N SER A 68 -11.11 0.09 4.58
CA SER A 68 -10.97 1.55 4.48
C SER A 68 -10.08 2.18 5.54
N SER A 69 -10.01 1.62 6.76
CA SER A 69 -9.09 2.06 7.81
C SER A 69 -7.64 1.81 7.39
N TYR A 70 -7.35 0.62 6.86
CA TYR A 70 -6.02 0.27 6.35
C TYR A 70 -5.63 1.14 5.16
N LEU A 71 -6.54 1.35 4.21
CA LEU A 71 -6.26 2.20 3.04
C LEU A 71 -6.08 3.67 3.42
N THR A 72 -6.74 4.13 4.48
CA THR A 72 -6.52 5.47 5.04
C THR A 72 -5.15 5.59 5.69
N GLU A 73 -4.68 4.57 6.42
CA GLU A 73 -3.32 4.55 6.97
C GLU A 73 -2.27 4.52 5.86
N ILE A 74 -2.48 3.71 4.81
CA ILE A 74 -1.62 3.71 3.61
C ILE A 74 -1.60 5.11 2.99
N ALA A 75 -2.76 5.73 2.78
CA ALA A 75 -2.82 7.09 2.27
C ALA A 75 -2.09 8.09 3.19
N GLY A 76 -2.15 7.88 4.51
CA GLY A 76 -1.43 8.66 5.53
C GLY A 76 0.09 8.60 5.35
N LEU A 77 0.65 7.43 5.04
CA LEU A 77 2.07 7.30 4.65
C LEU A 77 2.41 8.12 3.39
N GLY A 78 1.42 8.31 2.51
CA GLY A 78 1.51 9.14 1.31
C GLY A 78 1.29 10.63 1.53
N GLY A 79 1.01 11.06 2.77
CA GLY A 79 0.75 12.45 3.15
C GLY A 79 -0.73 12.83 3.27
N TYR A 80 -1.64 11.85 3.28
CA TYR A 80 -3.06 12.11 3.56
C TYR A 80 -3.27 12.47 5.04
N LEU A 81 -3.96 13.58 5.29
CA LEU A 81 -4.19 14.07 6.65
C LEU A 81 -5.56 13.69 7.21
N GLY A 82 -6.47 13.13 6.41
CA GLY A 82 -7.78 12.67 6.89
C GLY A 82 -8.64 13.77 7.54
N ARG A 83 -8.62 15.00 7.01
CA ARG A 83 -9.45 16.09 7.56
C ARG A 83 -10.94 15.78 7.33
N ARG A 84 -11.81 16.28 8.24
CA ARG A 84 -13.27 16.05 8.23
C ARG A 84 -13.99 16.32 6.90
N HIS A 85 -13.47 17.22 6.07
CA HIS A 85 -14.02 17.57 4.75
C HIS A 85 -13.02 17.33 3.61
N ALA A 86 -11.96 16.55 3.85
CA ALA A 86 -11.05 16.18 2.79
C ALA A 86 -11.74 15.22 1.82
N PRO A 87 -11.49 15.35 0.51
CA PRO A 87 -11.89 14.32 -0.43
C PRO A 87 -11.21 12.98 -0.08
N PRO A 88 -11.77 11.84 -0.53
CA PRO A 88 -11.10 10.56 -0.38
C PRO A 88 -9.73 10.59 -1.08
N PRO A 89 -8.76 9.77 -0.62
CA PRO A 89 -7.44 9.69 -1.23
C PRO A 89 -7.50 9.52 -2.76
N GLY A 90 -6.66 10.27 -3.46
CA GLY A 90 -6.45 10.13 -4.90
C GLY A 90 -5.35 9.13 -5.22
N ASN A 91 -5.27 8.70 -6.48
CA ASN A 91 -4.28 7.71 -6.95
C ASN A 91 -2.83 8.10 -6.61
N MET A 92 -2.48 9.38 -6.70
CA MET A 92 -1.12 9.83 -6.39
C MET A 92 -0.76 9.67 -4.91
N ILE A 93 -1.69 9.97 -4.01
CA ILE A 93 -1.50 9.80 -2.58
C ILE A 93 -1.44 8.30 -2.24
N MET A 94 -2.30 7.50 -2.84
CA MET A 94 -2.28 6.04 -2.70
C MET A 94 -0.97 5.43 -3.21
N TRP A 95 -0.45 5.90 -4.35
CA TRP A 95 0.86 5.49 -4.86
C TRP A 95 1.98 5.78 -3.86
N ARG A 96 2.08 7.04 -3.38
CA ARG A 96 3.12 7.42 -2.41
C ARG A 96 3.04 6.59 -1.14
N GLY A 97 1.82 6.38 -0.65
CA GLY A 97 1.55 5.55 0.51
C GLY A 97 1.95 4.09 0.32
N TRP A 98 1.56 3.51 -0.81
CA TRP A 98 1.87 2.14 -1.17
C TRP A 98 3.38 1.91 -1.32
N THR A 99 4.07 2.79 -2.05
CA THR A 99 5.53 2.73 -2.19
C THR A 99 6.20 2.79 -0.82
N ARG A 100 5.76 3.71 0.06
CA ARG A 100 6.31 3.81 1.41
C ARG A 100 6.06 2.55 2.25
N LEU A 101 4.89 1.93 2.11
CA LEU A 101 4.58 0.65 2.77
C LEU A 101 5.51 -0.47 2.28
N MET A 102 5.77 -0.56 0.96
CA MET A 102 6.68 -1.56 0.41
C MET A 102 8.11 -1.40 0.94
N ASP A 103 8.60 -0.15 1.05
CA ASP A 103 9.92 0.12 1.63
C ASP A 103 9.99 -0.33 3.11
N ILE A 104 8.94 -0.04 3.89
CA ILE A 104 8.86 -0.47 5.30
C ILE A 104 8.82 -1.99 5.39
N ARG A 105 8.03 -2.64 4.54
CA ARG A 105 7.93 -4.11 4.47
C ARG A 105 9.29 -4.73 4.16
N LEU A 106 10.02 -4.22 3.17
CA LEU A 106 11.37 -4.67 2.87
C LEU A 106 12.28 -4.51 4.10
N GLY A 107 12.20 -3.38 4.81
CA GLY A 107 12.96 -3.16 6.05
C GLY A 107 12.64 -4.19 7.15
N VAL A 108 11.35 -4.54 7.32
CA VAL A 108 10.92 -5.58 8.28
C VAL A 108 11.45 -6.95 7.87
N GLU A 109 11.37 -7.29 6.59
CA GLU A 109 11.86 -8.57 6.06
C GLU A 109 13.39 -8.70 6.24
N LEU A 110 14.14 -7.63 5.97
CA LEU A 110 15.59 -7.60 6.20
C LEU A 110 15.96 -7.68 7.68
N ALA A 111 15.23 -6.99 8.55
CA ALA A 111 15.47 -7.05 10.00
C ALA A 111 15.14 -8.43 10.62
N ALA A 112 14.27 -9.21 9.98
CA ALA A 112 13.96 -10.57 10.38
C ALA A 112 15.05 -11.58 9.97
N GLN A 113 15.94 -11.21 9.05
CA GLN A 113 17.07 -12.04 8.64
C GLN A 113 18.27 -11.77 9.55
N PRO A 114 18.96 -12.81 10.08
CA PRO A 114 20.21 -12.61 10.80
C PRO A 114 21.23 -11.92 9.89
N LEU A 115 21.89 -10.88 10.39
CA LEU A 115 23.04 -10.29 9.70
C LEU A 115 24.17 -11.32 9.73
N VAL A 116 24.28 -12.14 8.69
CA VAL A 116 25.39 -13.09 8.53
C VAL A 116 26.61 -12.31 8.06
N GLY A 117 27.26 -11.62 8.99
CA GLY A 117 28.55 -10.98 8.81
C GLY A 117 29.65 -11.86 9.41
N ASN A 118 30.58 -12.29 8.56
CA ASN A 118 31.85 -12.93 8.95
C ASN A 118 32.77 -11.95 9.68
#